data_AF-S0B494-F1
#
_entry.id   AF-S0B494-F1
#
_cell.length_a   1.000
_cell.length_b   1.000
_cell.length_c   1.000
_cell.angle_alpha   90.00
_cell.angle_beta   90.00
_cell.angle_gamma   90.00
#
_symmetry.space_group_name_H-M   'P 1'
#
loop_
_entity.id
_entity.type
_entity.pdbx_description
1 polymer ?
#
loop_
_entity_poly.entity_id
_entity_poly.type
_entity_poly.pdbx_seq_one_letter_code
_entity_poly.pdbx_strand_id
1 'polypeptide(L)'
;MTELEHLKEIGQKKFQDQAVWMLNAMWPKEQDKRAEELWNLIVLFSSLELENGKEGCDLDEMNMHRVFEKLNAQQTFQEMRNHMRKVGVTSFKKISMINFLIFHFGYDWKEVVEAPQGGNLEGIEKAKKMLEEVTVAFESAQKKAEESKAAAEESKKKASEATKAANEAAQKAEESKKAAEAADSRAKASAQAAEQAKKDEETSIAKEKDAEAAKAEVTKALNDVKAQEAAKEKKRADLKKKIETAGLVAKNAAIQELAKLDNEDDLPLRRAKITLEAAQKRADKAVKIATETKEKAIETAKKADEAKTAAEEAKVQADEALEVSNKAKEESEKAKQEAEEAEKQAVEAQEEAEKAVQEANDKVAEAEAYLEEQKKKAEGAGQGTIWFMQREVTEKKKFMPASKGGIAKK
;
A
#
# COMPACT_ATOMS: atom_id res chain seq x y z
N MET A 1 23.47 -39.57 -58.02
CA MET A 1 24.16 -39.03 -56.84
C MET A 1 25.21 -40.03 -56.44
N THR A 2 26.46 -39.60 -56.29
CA THR A 2 27.53 -40.47 -55.78
C THR A 2 27.36 -40.69 -54.27
N GLU A 3 27.92 -41.78 -53.73
CA GLU A 3 27.88 -42.08 -52.29
C GLU A 3 28.42 -40.89 -51.45
N LEU A 4 29.45 -40.20 -51.97
CA LEU A 4 30.08 -39.04 -51.30
C LEU A 4 29.19 -37.78 -51.34
N GLU A 5 28.43 -37.58 -52.41
CA GLU A 5 27.43 -36.51 -52.48
C GLU A 5 26.29 -36.78 -51.49
N HIS A 6 25.84 -38.03 -51.37
CA HIS A 6 24.80 -38.41 -50.41
C HIS A 6 25.29 -38.22 -48.95
N LEU A 7 26.54 -38.58 -48.64
CA LEU A 7 27.14 -38.29 -47.33
C LEU A 7 27.16 -36.78 -47.01
N LYS A 8 27.46 -35.94 -47.99
CA LYS A 8 27.43 -34.48 -47.82
C LYS A 8 26.02 -33.97 -47.55
N GLU A 9 25.00 -34.50 -48.24
CA GLU A 9 23.61 -34.13 -47.99
C GLU A 9 23.15 -34.51 -46.58
N ILE A 10 23.51 -35.71 -46.11
CA ILE A 10 23.25 -36.11 -44.72
C ILE A 10 23.90 -35.13 -43.75
N GLY A 11 25.16 -34.75 -44.03
CA GLY A 11 25.91 -33.78 -43.22
C GLY A 11 25.34 -32.35 -43.20
N GLN A 12 24.38 -32.01 -44.06
CA GLN A 12 23.68 -30.72 -44.04
C GLN A 12 22.38 -30.75 -43.22
N LYS A 13 21.93 -31.93 -42.76
CA LYS A 13 20.76 -32.04 -41.88
C LYS A 13 21.07 -31.53 -40.47
N LYS A 14 20.07 -31.34 -39.61
CA LYS A 14 20.32 -30.97 -38.20
C LYS A 14 21.10 -32.06 -37.49
N PHE A 15 21.82 -31.72 -36.42
CA PHE A 15 22.55 -32.68 -35.59
C PHE A 15 21.69 -33.88 -35.17
N GLN A 16 20.44 -33.64 -34.76
CA GLN A 16 19.51 -34.71 -34.40
C GLN A 16 19.19 -35.64 -35.59
N ASP A 17 18.96 -35.10 -36.78
CA ASP A 17 18.66 -35.90 -37.98
C ASP A 17 19.88 -36.73 -38.42
N GLN A 18 21.08 -36.16 -38.30
CA GLN A 18 22.34 -36.87 -38.55
C GLN A 18 22.54 -38.03 -37.56
N ALA A 19 22.26 -37.80 -36.27
CA ALA A 19 22.34 -38.83 -35.25
C ALA A 19 21.29 -39.94 -35.41
N VAL A 20 20.06 -39.59 -35.81
CA VAL A 20 19.01 -40.56 -36.16
C VAL A 20 19.45 -41.39 -37.36
N TRP A 21 20.02 -40.77 -38.39
CA TRP A 21 20.55 -41.47 -39.56
C TRP A 21 21.61 -42.51 -39.17
N MET A 22 22.55 -42.09 -38.33
CA MET A 22 23.58 -42.97 -37.78
C MET A 22 22.96 -44.11 -36.96
N LEU A 23 22.01 -43.80 -36.07
CA LEU A 23 21.38 -44.81 -35.22
C LEU A 23 20.64 -45.87 -36.05
N ASN A 24 19.94 -45.47 -37.10
CA ASN A 24 19.30 -46.40 -38.04
C ASN A 24 20.32 -47.30 -38.73
N ALA A 25 21.49 -46.76 -39.12
CA ALA A 25 22.57 -47.55 -39.72
C ALA A 25 23.19 -48.56 -38.75
N MET A 26 23.32 -48.19 -37.47
CA MET A 26 23.86 -49.07 -36.44
C MET A 26 22.85 -50.10 -35.93
N TRP A 27 21.55 -49.83 -36.08
CA TRP A 27 20.47 -50.58 -35.47
C TRP A 27 20.52 -52.10 -35.71
N PRO A 28 20.81 -52.61 -36.93
CA PRO A 28 20.86 -54.05 -37.17
C PRO A 28 21.93 -54.78 -36.34
N LYS A 29 23.02 -54.09 -36.00
CA LYS A 29 24.18 -54.66 -35.27
C LYS A 29 24.11 -54.37 -33.77
N GLU A 30 23.74 -53.15 -33.40
CA GLU A 30 23.89 -52.65 -32.03
C GLU A 30 22.57 -52.31 -31.33
N GLN A 31 21.45 -52.25 -32.06
CA GLN A 31 20.14 -51.84 -31.53
C GLN A 31 20.24 -50.50 -30.76
N ASP A 32 19.69 -50.42 -29.55
CA ASP A 32 19.62 -49.21 -28.74
C ASP A 32 20.84 -48.97 -27.82
N LYS A 33 21.83 -49.87 -27.82
CA LYS A 33 22.98 -49.84 -26.89
C LYS A 33 23.74 -48.51 -26.89
N ARG A 34 23.81 -47.83 -28.05
CA ARG A 34 24.53 -46.56 -28.25
C ARG A 34 23.61 -45.35 -28.41
N ALA A 35 22.30 -45.53 -28.27
CA ALA A 35 21.34 -44.48 -28.55
C ALA A 35 21.43 -43.31 -27.55
N GLU A 36 21.64 -43.59 -26.26
CA GLU A 36 21.85 -42.52 -25.25
C GLU A 36 23.19 -41.81 -25.44
N GLU A 37 24.22 -42.51 -25.92
CA GLU A 37 25.51 -41.89 -26.29
C GLU A 37 25.32 -40.89 -27.43
N LEU A 38 24.57 -41.27 -28.48
CA LEU A 38 24.20 -40.36 -29.57
C LEU A 38 23.38 -39.15 -29.08
N TRP A 39 22.43 -39.36 -28.17
CA TRP A 39 21.67 -38.26 -27.56
C TRP A 39 22.59 -37.25 -26.87
N ASN A 40 23.51 -37.74 -26.05
CA ASN A 40 24.48 -36.89 -25.35
C ASN A 40 25.45 -36.18 -26.33
N LEU A 41 25.81 -36.83 -27.43
CA LEU A 41 26.61 -36.20 -28.49
C LEU A 41 25.85 -35.06 -29.17
N ILE A 42 24.54 -35.17 -29.42
CA ILE A 42 23.76 -34.04 -29.95
C ILE A 42 23.82 -32.87 -28.98
N VAL A 43 23.58 -33.09 -27.69
CA VAL A 43 23.63 -32.04 -26.67
C VAL A 43 25.01 -31.37 -26.64
N LEU A 44 26.09 -32.16 -26.74
CA LEU A 44 27.45 -31.64 -26.81
C LEU A 44 27.67 -30.80 -28.07
N PHE A 45 27.31 -31.30 -29.25
CA PHE A 45 27.45 -30.59 -30.52
C PHE A 45 26.66 -29.27 -30.52
N SER A 46 25.40 -29.31 -30.10
CA SER A 46 24.55 -28.12 -29.98
C SER A 46 25.10 -27.08 -29.00
N SER A 47 25.86 -27.50 -27.98
CA SER A 47 26.51 -26.58 -27.03
C SER A 47 27.78 -25.90 -27.58
N LEU A 48 28.38 -26.49 -28.62
CA LEU A 48 29.62 -26.03 -29.24
C LEU A 48 29.38 -25.31 -30.59
N GLU A 49 28.18 -25.43 -31.15
CA GLU A 49 27.74 -24.65 -32.31
C GLU A 49 27.31 -23.25 -31.84
N LEU A 50 27.83 -22.22 -32.50
CA LEU A 50 27.76 -20.83 -32.04
C LEU A 50 26.63 -20.01 -32.68
N GLU A 51 26.03 -20.46 -33.77
CA GLU A 51 25.07 -19.69 -34.58
C GLU A 51 23.64 -20.20 -34.39
N ASN A 52 23.41 -21.48 -34.63
CA ASN A 52 22.11 -22.14 -34.71
C ASN A 52 21.85 -23.10 -33.53
N GLY A 53 22.87 -23.42 -32.72
CA GLY A 53 22.78 -24.28 -31.55
C GLY A 53 22.18 -25.65 -31.86
N LYS A 54 20.96 -25.91 -31.38
CA LYS A 54 20.22 -27.17 -31.62
C LYS A 54 19.83 -27.39 -33.08
N GLU A 55 19.76 -26.30 -33.86
CA GLU A 55 19.40 -26.31 -35.27
C GLU A 55 20.64 -26.39 -36.20
N GLY A 56 21.85 -26.50 -35.63
CA GLY A 56 23.11 -26.61 -36.37
C GLY A 56 23.29 -27.95 -37.09
N CYS A 57 24.23 -27.97 -38.05
CA CYS A 57 24.55 -29.14 -38.88
C CYS A 57 26.03 -29.53 -38.87
N ASP A 58 26.93 -28.62 -38.49
CA ASP A 58 28.37 -28.83 -38.53
C ASP A 58 29.10 -28.00 -37.47
N LEU A 59 30.36 -28.35 -37.21
CA LEU A 59 31.27 -27.59 -36.36
C LEU A 59 32.50 -27.17 -37.17
N ASP A 60 33.09 -26.02 -36.83
CA ASP A 60 34.41 -25.67 -37.32
C ASP A 60 35.49 -26.61 -36.76
N GLU A 61 36.71 -26.51 -37.29
CA GLU A 61 37.82 -27.36 -36.90
C GLU A 61 38.16 -27.27 -35.40
N MET A 62 38.02 -26.08 -34.81
CA MET A 62 38.36 -25.85 -33.39
C MET A 62 37.31 -26.46 -32.46
N ASN A 63 36.03 -26.27 -32.78
CA ASN A 63 34.93 -26.83 -32.01
C ASN A 63 34.81 -28.34 -32.18
N MET A 64 35.14 -28.89 -33.36
CA MET A 64 35.27 -30.33 -33.55
C MET A 64 36.43 -30.91 -32.72
N HIS A 65 37.55 -30.21 -32.62
CA HIS A 65 38.65 -30.63 -31.73
C HIS A 65 38.23 -30.64 -30.26
N ARG A 66 37.46 -29.62 -29.81
CA ARG A 66 36.84 -29.60 -28.47
C ARG A 66 35.90 -30.76 -28.20
N VAL A 67 35.18 -31.27 -29.20
CA VAL A 67 34.35 -32.49 -29.05
C VAL A 67 35.24 -33.65 -28.59
N PHE A 68 36.36 -33.88 -29.27
CA PHE A 68 37.31 -34.94 -28.91
C PHE A 68 37.89 -34.77 -27.49
N GLU A 69 38.18 -33.54 -27.09
CA GLU A 69 38.61 -33.23 -25.72
C GLU A 69 37.53 -33.59 -24.69
N LYS A 70 36.28 -33.19 -24.91
CA LYS A 70 35.16 -33.46 -24.00
C LYS A 70 34.82 -34.94 -23.88
N LEU A 71 35.16 -35.75 -24.89
CA LEU A 71 35.01 -37.20 -24.89
C LEU A 71 36.22 -37.95 -24.32
N ASN A 72 37.23 -37.23 -23.80
CA ASN A 72 38.51 -37.78 -23.35
C ASN A 72 39.27 -38.57 -24.44
N ALA A 73 39.03 -38.26 -25.71
CA ALA A 73 39.69 -38.83 -26.88
C ALA A 73 40.63 -37.80 -27.51
N GLN A 74 41.44 -37.15 -26.67
CA GLN A 74 42.34 -36.07 -27.09
C GLN A 74 43.31 -36.56 -28.16
N GLN A 75 43.39 -35.78 -29.24
CA GLN A 75 44.28 -36.02 -30.36
C GLN A 75 44.78 -34.68 -30.89
N THR A 76 45.90 -34.67 -31.58
CA THR A 76 46.39 -33.48 -32.27
C THR A 76 45.48 -33.11 -33.44
N PHE A 77 45.50 -31.85 -33.87
CA PHE A 77 44.78 -31.43 -35.09
C PHE A 77 45.17 -32.25 -36.32
N GLN A 78 46.44 -32.67 -36.42
CA GLN A 78 46.92 -33.46 -37.54
C GLN A 78 46.34 -34.89 -37.53
N GLU A 79 46.25 -35.52 -36.36
CA GLU A 79 45.61 -36.82 -36.18
C GLU A 79 44.11 -36.73 -36.48
N MET A 80 43.42 -35.73 -35.94
CA MET A 80 42.00 -35.48 -36.23
C MET A 80 41.77 -35.33 -37.74
N ARG A 81 42.57 -34.52 -38.44
CA ARG A 81 42.47 -34.35 -39.90
C ARG A 81 42.66 -35.67 -40.64
N ASN A 82 43.64 -36.47 -40.24
CA ASN A 82 43.91 -37.76 -40.87
C ASN A 82 42.74 -38.74 -40.67
N HIS A 83 42.15 -38.77 -39.48
CA HIS A 83 40.97 -39.58 -39.17
C HIS A 83 39.73 -39.12 -39.96
N MET A 84 39.45 -37.82 -39.96
CA MET A 84 38.32 -37.23 -40.67
C MET A 84 38.39 -37.43 -42.20
N ARG A 85 39.59 -37.38 -42.81
CA ARG A 85 39.73 -37.69 -44.25
C ARG A 85 39.33 -39.13 -44.59
N LYS A 86 39.59 -40.09 -43.69
CA LYS A 86 39.25 -41.51 -43.92
C LYS A 86 37.74 -41.75 -43.95
N VAL A 87 36.96 -40.87 -43.33
CA VAL A 87 35.49 -40.93 -43.28
C VAL A 87 34.82 -39.92 -44.22
N GLY A 88 35.53 -39.46 -45.26
CA GLY A 88 34.94 -38.67 -46.34
C GLY A 88 34.96 -37.14 -46.15
N VAL A 89 35.64 -36.61 -45.12
CA VAL A 89 35.82 -35.14 -44.98
C VAL A 89 36.80 -34.63 -46.05
N THR A 90 36.29 -33.80 -46.97
CA THR A 90 37.10 -33.16 -48.03
C THR A 90 37.46 -31.71 -47.73
N SER A 91 36.81 -31.07 -46.75
CA SER A 91 37.05 -29.69 -46.31
C SER A 91 37.01 -29.62 -44.80
N PHE A 92 38.00 -28.95 -44.19
CA PHE A 92 38.13 -28.81 -42.74
C PHE A 92 37.53 -27.52 -42.20
N LYS A 93 36.98 -26.66 -43.06
CA LYS A 93 36.32 -25.43 -42.61
C LYS A 93 35.10 -25.74 -41.74
N LYS A 94 34.36 -26.77 -42.11
CA LYS A 94 33.14 -27.24 -41.45
C LYS A 94 33.10 -28.76 -41.55
N ILE A 95 32.96 -29.42 -40.40
CA ILE A 95 32.95 -30.88 -40.27
C ILE A 95 31.56 -31.25 -39.73
N SER A 96 30.82 -32.03 -40.52
CA SER A 96 29.48 -32.50 -40.14
C SER A 96 29.54 -33.51 -38.99
N MET A 97 28.47 -33.56 -38.21
CA MET A 97 28.35 -34.52 -37.12
C MET A 97 28.38 -35.97 -37.65
N ILE A 98 27.73 -36.27 -38.77
CA ILE A 98 27.70 -37.62 -39.35
C ILE A 98 29.11 -38.15 -39.65
N ASN A 99 30.02 -37.31 -40.14
CA ASN A 99 31.39 -37.71 -40.41
C ASN A 99 32.13 -38.02 -39.10
N PHE A 100 31.91 -37.21 -38.07
CA PHE A 100 32.41 -37.50 -36.72
C PHE A 100 31.84 -38.83 -36.18
N LEU A 101 30.53 -39.07 -36.31
CA LEU A 101 29.87 -40.28 -35.80
C LEU A 101 30.38 -41.55 -36.47
N ILE A 102 30.55 -41.53 -37.80
CA ILE A 102 31.14 -42.63 -38.56
C ILE A 102 32.52 -43.00 -38.01
N PHE A 103 33.37 -42.00 -37.75
CA PHE A 103 34.67 -42.23 -37.15
C PHE A 103 34.57 -42.74 -35.70
N HIS A 104 33.77 -42.08 -34.87
CA HIS A 104 33.64 -42.36 -33.44
C HIS A 104 33.13 -43.77 -33.16
N PHE A 105 32.15 -44.23 -33.94
CA PHE A 105 31.59 -45.59 -33.83
C PHE A 105 32.30 -46.62 -34.71
N GLY A 106 33.23 -46.21 -35.58
CA GLY A 106 34.03 -47.10 -36.40
C GLY A 106 33.26 -47.83 -37.50
N TYR A 107 32.23 -47.19 -38.07
CA TYR A 107 31.44 -47.75 -39.17
C TYR A 107 32.04 -47.39 -40.53
N ASP A 108 31.75 -48.21 -41.55
CA ASP A 108 32.06 -47.85 -42.92
C ASP A 108 31.06 -46.78 -43.41
N TRP A 109 31.59 -45.71 -43.99
CA TRP A 109 30.77 -44.57 -44.40
C TRP A 109 29.78 -44.94 -45.52
N LYS A 110 30.07 -45.95 -46.36
CA LYS A 110 29.13 -46.41 -47.38
C LYS A 110 27.99 -47.20 -46.77
N GLU A 111 28.29 -48.08 -45.80
CA GLU A 111 27.26 -48.78 -45.02
C GLU A 111 26.28 -47.78 -44.36
N VAL A 112 26.79 -46.66 -43.82
CA VAL A 112 25.97 -45.63 -43.18
C VAL A 112 25.13 -44.83 -44.18
N VAL A 113 25.67 -44.54 -45.36
CA VAL A 113 24.98 -43.79 -46.42
C VAL A 113 23.87 -44.62 -47.06
N GLU A 114 24.08 -45.92 -47.24
CA GLU A 114 23.11 -46.85 -47.85
C GLU A 114 22.12 -47.46 -46.85
N ALA A 115 22.34 -47.23 -45.55
CA ALA A 115 21.50 -47.76 -44.50
C ALA A 115 20.02 -47.39 -44.75
N PRO A 116 19.09 -48.36 -44.58
CA PRO A 116 17.67 -48.12 -44.84
C PRO A 116 17.12 -47.06 -43.88
N GLN A 117 16.84 -45.89 -44.44
CA GLN A 117 16.19 -44.79 -43.74
C GLN A 117 14.68 -44.87 -44.03
N GLY A 118 13.92 -45.54 -43.18
CA GLY A 118 12.49 -45.67 -43.43
C GLY A 118 11.72 -46.35 -42.31
N GLY A 119 10.67 -45.68 -41.84
CA GLY A 119 9.67 -46.21 -40.93
C GLY A 119 8.66 -45.10 -40.63
N ASN A 120 7.45 -45.21 -41.18
CA ASN A 120 6.26 -44.38 -40.95
C ASN A 120 6.47 -42.90 -40.50
N LEU A 121 7.05 -42.08 -41.38
CA LEU A 121 7.28 -40.64 -41.17
C LEU A 121 5.99 -39.87 -40.82
N GLU A 122 4.85 -40.23 -41.43
CA GLU A 122 3.55 -39.60 -41.13
C GLU A 122 3.09 -39.86 -39.69
N GLY A 123 3.23 -41.10 -39.21
CA GLY A 123 2.94 -41.43 -37.83
C GLY A 123 3.82 -40.70 -36.83
N ILE A 124 5.09 -40.55 -37.20
CA ILE A 124 6.12 -39.85 -36.44
C ILE A 124 5.81 -38.34 -36.35
N GLU A 125 5.46 -37.68 -37.45
CA GLU A 125 5.06 -36.28 -37.44
C GLU A 125 3.79 -36.06 -36.61
N LYS A 126 2.82 -36.98 -36.69
CA LYS A 126 1.60 -36.91 -35.89
C LYS A 126 1.88 -36.95 -34.39
N ALA A 127 2.78 -37.84 -33.94
CA ALA A 127 3.17 -37.92 -32.53
C ALA A 127 3.97 -36.67 -32.07
N LYS A 128 4.87 -36.13 -32.91
CA LYS A 128 5.57 -34.86 -32.60
C LYS A 128 4.58 -33.71 -32.40
N LYS A 129 3.64 -33.57 -33.34
CA LYS A 129 2.62 -32.51 -33.30
C LYS A 129 1.73 -32.61 -32.06
N MET A 130 1.27 -33.82 -31.73
CA MET A 130 0.48 -34.05 -30.51
C MET A 130 1.23 -33.60 -29.24
N LEU A 131 2.53 -33.89 -29.15
CA LEU A 131 3.34 -33.50 -28.00
C LEU A 131 3.64 -32.00 -27.93
N GLU A 132 3.77 -31.32 -29.07
CA GLU A 132 4.03 -29.88 -29.13
C GLU A 132 2.79 -29.08 -28.74
N GLU A 133 1.62 -29.43 -29.30
CA GLU A 133 0.33 -28.82 -28.93
C GLU A 133 0.05 -28.93 -27.43
N VAL A 134 0.38 -30.08 -26.84
CA VAL A 134 0.25 -30.33 -25.40
C VAL A 134 1.17 -29.44 -24.58
N THR A 135 2.44 -29.32 -24.96
CA THR A 135 3.42 -28.50 -24.23
C THR A 135 2.97 -27.04 -24.22
N VAL A 136 2.53 -26.52 -25.36
CA VAL A 136 2.06 -25.14 -25.48
C VAL A 136 0.81 -24.91 -24.63
N ALA A 137 -0.17 -25.81 -24.66
CA ALA A 137 -1.39 -25.70 -23.88
C ALA A 137 -1.11 -25.74 -22.36
N PHE A 138 -0.23 -26.63 -21.91
CA PHE A 138 0.17 -26.74 -20.51
C PHE A 138 0.89 -25.47 -20.02
N GLU A 139 1.90 -25.00 -20.75
CA GLU A 139 2.66 -23.80 -20.37
C GLU A 139 1.75 -22.56 -20.29
N SER A 140 0.84 -22.40 -21.25
CA SER A 140 -0.14 -21.30 -21.25
C SER A 140 -1.07 -21.37 -20.05
N ALA A 141 -1.60 -22.56 -19.72
CA ALA A 141 -2.53 -22.72 -18.61
C ALA A 141 -1.82 -22.52 -17.25
N GLN A 142 -0.59 -23.04 -17.11
CA GLN A 142 0.22 -22.85 -15.91
C GLN A 142 0.57 -21.37 -15.70
N LYS A 143 0.98 -20.67 -16.76
CA LYS A 143 1.26 -19.23 -16.69
C LYS A 143 0.03 -18.44 -16.26
N LYS A 144 -1.14 -18.74 -16.83
CA LYS A 144 -2.41 -18.09 -16.46
C LYS A 144 -2.78 -18.34 -15.00
N ALA A 145 -2.55 -19.56 -14.48
CA ALA A 145 -2.79 -19.89 -13.08
C ALA A 145 -1.85 -19.11 -12.14
N GLU A 146 -0.57 -18.98 -12.48
CA GLU A 146 0.39 -18.19 -11.70
C GLU A 146 0.05 -16.70 -11.67
N GLU A 147 -0.28 -16.12 -12.83
CA GLU A 147 -0.71 -14.73 -12.95
C GLU A 147 -1.99 -14.45 -12.15
N SER A 148 -2.99 -15.33 -12.25
CA SER A 148 -4.26 -15.20 -11.53
C SER A 148 -4.07 -15.32 -10.02
N LYS A 149 -3.20 -16.22 -9.57
CA LYS A 149 -2.86 -16.36 -8.14
C LYS A 149 -2.14 -15.12 -7.61
N ALA A 150 -1.21 -14.55 -8.39
CA ALA A 150 -0.54 -13.30 -8.00
C ALA A 150 -1.53 -12.14 -7.89
N ALA A 151 -2.47 -12.03 -8.82
CA ALA A 151 -3.54 -11.02 -8.79
C ALA A 151 -4.47 -11.19 -7.57
N ALA A 152 -4.81 -12.42 -7.19
CA ALA A 152 -5.61 -12.71 -5.99
C ALA A 152 -4.89 -12.28 -4.70
N GLU A 153 -3.60 -12.61 -4.56
CA GLU A 153 -2.79 -12.19 -3.41
C GLU A 153 -2.63 -10.67 -3.30
N GLU A 154 -2.43 -9.98 -4.43
CA GLU A 154 -2.38 -8.51 -4.46
C GLU A 154 -3.73 -7.90 -4.05
N SER A 155 -4.83 -8.42 -4.57
CA SER A 155 -6.18 -7.94 -4.25
C SER A 155 -6.52 -8.15 -2.78
N LYS A 156 -6.12 -9.29 -2.20
CA LYS A 156 -6.27 -9.58 -0.77
C LYS A 156 -5.49 -8.61 0.12
N LYS A 157 -4.28 -8.20 -0.28
CA LYS A 157 -3.51 -7.17 0.43
C LYS A 157 -4.23 -5.83 0.41
N LYS A 158 -4.71 -5.39 -0.76
CA LYS A 158 -5.51 -4.15 -0.92
C LYS A 158 -6.76 -4.18 -0.04
N ALA A 159 -7.49 -5.30 -0.01
CA ALA A 159 -8.67 -5.48 0.85
C ALA A 159 -8.33 -5.36 2.34
N SER A 160 -7.21 -5.94 2.78
CA SER A 160 -6.74 -5.82 4.17
C SER A 160 -6.36 -4.37 4.51
N GLU A 161 -5.64 -3.68 3.64
CA GLU A 161 -5.25 -2.28 3.84
C GLU A 161 -6.48 -1.35 3.89
N ALA A 162 -7.43 -1.53 2.98
CA ALA A 162 -8.68 -0.78 2.97
C ALA A 162 -9.51 -1.04 4.24
N THR A 163 -9.52 -2.27 4.76
CA THR A 163 -10.19 -2.60 6.03
C THR A 163 -9.54 -1.88 7.21
N LYS A 164 -8.20 -1.78 7.25
CA LYS A 164 -7.51 -1.01 8.30
C LYS A 164 -7.86 0.48 8.23
N ALA A 165 -7.82 1.06 7.04
CA ALA A 165 -8.20 2.45 6.81
C ALA A 165 -9.65 2.73 7.24
N ALA A 166 -10.59 1.83 6.92
CA ALA A 166 -11.98 1.94 7.35
C ALA A 166 -12.14 1.91 8.87
N ASN A 167 -11.39 1.04 9.57
CA ASN A 167 -11.41 0.97 11.03
C ASN A 167 -10.83 2.22 11.68
N GLU A 168 -9.72 2.75 11.17
CA GLU A 168 -9.12 3.99 11.66
C GLU A 168 -10.05 5.20 11.45
N ALA A 169 -10.69 5.27 10.29
CA ALA A 169 -11.66 6.32 9.98
C ALA A 169 -12.90 6.22 10.89
N ALA A 170 -13.39 5.01 11.15
CA ALA A 170 -14.51 4.80 12.08
C ALA A 170 -14.16 5.19 13.52
N GLN A 171 -12.93 4.91 13.97
CA GLN A 171 -12.47 5.34 15.28
C GLN A 171 -12.42 6.87 15.39
N LYS A 172 -11.85 7.54 14.38
CA LYS A 172 -11.82 9.02 14.32
C LYS A 172 -13.23 9.62 14.32
N ALA A 173 -14.16 9.04 13.57
CA ALA A 173 -15.56 9.49 13.56
C ALA A 173 -16.21 9.39 14.95
N GLU A 174 -15.97 8.29 15.66
CA GLU A 174 -16.49 8.10 17.02
C GLU A 174 -15.84 9.06 18.03
N GLU A 175 -14.53 9.33 17.91
CA GLU A 175 -13.83 10.31 18.73
C GLU A 175 -14.34 11.73 18.48
N SER A 176 -14.50 12.14 17.22
CA SER A 176 -15.07 13.45 16.85
C SER A 176 -16.51 13.60 17.32
N LYS A 177 -17.33 12.55 17.23
CA LYS A 177 -18.70 12.55 17.74
C LYS A 177 -18.74 12.80 19.25
N LYS A 178 -17.90 12.11 20.04
CA LYS A 178 -17.79 12.33 21.49
C LYS A 178 -17.33 13.75 21.81
N ALA A 179 -16.40 14.30 21.03
CA ALA A 179 -15.96 15.68 21.17
C ALA A 179 -17.12 16.67 20.91
N ALA A 180 -17.93 16.42 19.88
CA ALA A 180 -19.12 17.22 19.58
C ALA A 180 -20.18 17.16 20.70
N GLU A 181 -20.45 15.97 21.24
CA GLU A 181 -21.38 15.79 22.38
C GLU A 181 -20.89 16.52 23.65
N ALA A 182 -19.59 16.46 23.92
CA ALA A 182 -18.97 17.17 25.04
C ALA A 182 -19.03 18.70 24.84
N ALA A 183 -18.76 19.18 23.62
CA ALA A 183 -18.84 20.60 23.29
C ALA A 183 -20.28 21.14 23.38
N ASP A 184 -21.28 20.39 22.88
CA ASP A 184 -22.70 20.74 22.99
C ASP A 184 -23.16 20.81 24.46
N SER A 185 -22.70 19.87 25.28
CA SER A 185 -22.97 19.88 26.73
C SER A 185 -22.35 21.10 27.42
N ARG A 186 -21.11 21.49 27.04
CA ARG A 186 -20.45 22.69 27.55
C ARG A 186 -21.16 23.97 27.08
N ALA A 187 -21.59 24.03 25.83
CA ALA A 187 -22.36 25.16 25.30
C ALA A 187 -23.68 25.35 26.07
N LYS A 188 -24.41 24.26 26.35
CA LYS A 188 -25.63 24.30 27.17
C LYS A 188 -25.37 24.81 28.58
N ALA A 189 -24.31 24.33 29.24
CA ALA A 189 -23.93 24.78 30.57
C ALA A 189 -23.54 26.28 30.59
N SER A 190 -22.76 26.74 29.61
CA SER A 190 -22.39 28.15 29.50
C SER A 190 -23.59 29.04 29.19
N ALA A 191 -24.53 28.60 28.35
CA ALA A 191 -25.76 29.33 28.06
C ALA A 191 -26.63 29.49 29.32
N GLN A 192 -26.78 28.43 30.13
CA GLN A 192 -27.48 28.50 31.41
C GLN A 192 -26.78 29.47 32.39
N ALA A 193 -25.45 29.46 32.43
CA ALA A 193 -24.67 30.37 33.27
C ALA A 193 -24.83 31.83 32.82
N ALA A 194 -24.85 32.11 31.51
CA ALA A 194 -25.10 33.44 30.97
C ALA A 194 -26.53 33.92 31.26
N GLU A 195 -27.53 33.04 31.16
CA GLU A 195 -28.91 33.37 31.51
C GLU A 195 -29.03 33.72 33.01
N GLN A 196 -28.37 32.96 33.88
CA GLN A 196 -28.34 33.24 35.31
C GLN A 196 -27.63 34.57 35.62
N ALA A 197 -26.47 34.83 34.99
CA ALA A 197 -25.73 36.07 35.20
C ALA A 197 -26.51 37.30 34.72
N LYS A 198 -27.29 37.16 33.64
CA LYS A 198 -28.20 38.22 33.18
C LYS A 198 -29.33 38.47 34.19
N LYS A 199 -29.92 37.41 34.78
CA LYS A 199 -30.91 37.56 35.87
C LYS A 199 -30.30 38.23 37.10
N ASP A 200 -29.06 37.90 37.45
CA ASP A 200 -28.32 38.52 38.55
C ASP A 200 -28.03 40.01 38.26
N GLU A 201 -27.65 40.35 37.03
CA GLU A 201 -27.46 41.73 36.56
C GLU A 201 -28.78 42.52 36.63
N GLU A 202 -29.88 41.99 36.09
CA GLU A 202 -31.20 42.62 36.17
C GLU A 202 -31.65 42.85 37.63
N THR A 203 -31.36 41.88 38.50
CA THR A 203 -31.62 42.00 39.95
C THR A 203 -30.73 43.05 40.61
N SER A 204 -29.47 43.17 40.19
CA SER A 204 -28.54 44.20 40.70
C SER A 204 -28.92 45.60 40.21
N ILE A 205 -29.35 45.75 38.95
CA ILE A 205 -29.86 47.00 38.38
C ILE A 205 -31.17 47.40 39.07
N ALA A 206 -32.05 46.44 39.38
CA ALA A 206 -33.26 46.72 40.17
C ALA A 206 -32.93 47.27 41.57
N LYS A 207 -31.85 46.79 42.21
CA LYS A 207 -31.30 47.34 43.46
C LYS A 207 -30.54 48.66 43.26
N GLU A 208 -30.14 48.98 42.04
CA GLU A 208 -29.51 50.26 41.70
C GLU A 208 -30.51 51.44 41.73
N LYS A 209 -31.83 51.17 41.66
CA LYS A 209 -32.86 52.16 42.04
C LYS A 209 -32.72 52.61 43.51
N ASP A 210 -32.25 51.73 44.40
CA ASP A 210 -31.88 52.12 45.77
C ASP A 210 -30.58 52.93 45.80
N ALA A 211 -29.71 52.81 44.79
CA ALA A 211 -28.52 53.66 44.63
C ALA A 211 -28.87 55.06 44.15
N GLU A 212 -29.95 55.24 43.37
CA GLU A 212 -30.51 56.55 43.04
C GLU A 212 -31.10 57.23 44.28
N ALA A 213 -31.76 56.47 45.16
CA ALA A 213 -32.16 56.93 46.48
C ALA A 213 -30.93 57.26 47.38
N ALA A 214 -29.86 56.46 47.32
CA ALA A 214 -28.61 56.75 48.03
C ALA A 214 -27.90 58.01 47.49
N LYS A 215 -27.94 58.26 46.16
CA LYS A 215 -27.46 59.51 45.55
C LYS A 215 -28.29 60.71 46.02
N ALA A 216 -29.61 60.56 46.12
CA ALA A 216 -30.49 61.59 46.68
C ALA A 216 -30.21 61.83 48.18
N GLU A 217 -29.93 60.79 48.97
CA GLU A 217 -29.49 60.91 50.36
C GLU A 217 -28.14 61.64 50.49
N VAL A 218 -27.18 61.34 49.61
CA VAL A 218 -25.90 62.08 49.53
C VAL A 218 -26.14 63.55 49.23
N THR A 219 -27.00 63.87 48.24
CA THR A 219 -27.35 65.27 47.92
C THR A 219 -28.01 65.96 49.11
N LYS A 220 -28.92 65.28 49.82
CA LYS A 220 -29.59 65.81 51.03
C LYS A 220 -28.60 66.05 52.17
N ALA A 221 -27.72 65.09 52.46
CA ALA A 221 -26.70 65.19 53.50
C ALA A 221 -25.65 66.28 53.18
N LEU A 222 -25.28 66.42 51.90
CA LEU A 222 -24.38 67.48 51.43
C LEU A 222 -25.02 68.86 51.64
N ASN A 223 -26.30 69.01 51.31
CA ASN A 223 -27.03 70.26 51.51
C ASN A 223 -27.19 70.61 52.99
N ASP A 224 -27.36 69.62 53.88
CA ASP A 224 -27.38 69.85 55.33
C ASP A 224 -26.02 70.30 55.86
N VAL A 225 -24.90 69.66 55.44
CA VAL A 225 -23.54 70.15 55.76
C VAL A 225 -23.36 71.59 55.32
N LYS A 226 -23.73 71.94 54.08
CA LYS A 226 -23.65 73.31 53.57
C LYS A 226 -24.52 74.29 54.39
N ALA A 227 -25.71 73.87 54.82
CA ALA A 227 -26.59 74.69 55.64
C ALA A 227 -26.00 74.93 57.06
N GLN A 228 -25.42 73.90 57.69
CA GLN A 228 -24.73 74.04 58.98
C GLN A 228 -23.48 74.92 58.86
N GLU A 229 -22.68 74.76 57.81
CA GLU A 229 -21.51 75.61 57.54
C GLU A 229 -21.92 77.08 57.32
N ALA A 230 -22.95 77.33 56.50
CA ALA A 230 -23.49 78.68 56.30
C ALA A 230 -24.09 79.29 57.58
N ALA A 231 -24.75 78.49 58.42
CA ALA A 231 -25.29 78.94 59.70
C ALA A 231 -24.19 79.30 60.70
N LYS A 232 -23.11 78.50 60.76
CA LYS A 232 -21.92 78.80 61.57
C LYS A 232 -21.21 80.05 61.07
N GLU A 233 -21.03 80.19 59.75
CA GLU A 233 -20.43 81.39 59.14
C GLU A 233 -21.27 82.64 59.38
N LYS A 234 -22.60 82.56 59.25
CA LYS A 234 -23.51 83.68 59.55
C LYS A 234 -23.40 84.10 61.01
N LYS A 235 -23.42 83.17 61.97
CA LYS A 235 -23.20 83.45 63.40
C LYS A 235 -21.84 84.11 63.63
N ARG A 236 -20.79 83.64 62.95
CA ARG A 236 -19.45 84.22 63.01
C ARG A 236 -19.43 85.66 62.46
N ALA A 237 -20.10 85.92 61.35
CA ALA A 237 -20.22 87.25 60.74
C ALA A 237 -21.01 88.22 61.63
N ASP A 238 -22.13 87.76 62.21
CA ASP A 238 -22.95 88.55 63.14
C ASP A 238 -22.18 88.92 64.42
N LEU A 239 -21.40 87.99 64.97
CA LEU A 239 -20.52 88.24 66.11
C LEU A 239 -19.39 89.22 65.76
N LYS A 240 -18.74 89.07 64.60
CA LYS A 240 -17.72 90.04 64.12
C LYS A 240 -18.30 91.46 63.98
N LYS A 241 -19.48 91.59 63.39
CA LYS A 241 -20.18 92.88 63.25
C LYS A 241 -20.53 93.50 64.61
N LYS A 242 -20.93 92.70 65.60
CA LYS A 242 -21.16 93.16 66.99
C LYS A 242 -19.88 93.63 67.68
N ILE A 243 -18.74 92.97 67.42
CA ILE A 243 -17.42 93.38 67.95
C ILE A 243 -17.01 94.76 67.42
N GLU A 244 -17.37 95.09 66.19
CA GLU A 244 -17.05 96.37 65.54
C GLU A 244 -17.97 97.53 65.97
N THR A 245 -19.24 97.25 66.33
CA THR A 245 -20.28 98.27 66.48
C THR A 245 -20.79 98.49 67.92
N ALA A 246 -20.52 97.57 68.85
CA ALA A 246 -21.07 97.61 70.22
C ALA A 246 -20.10 98.24 71.26
N GLY A 247 -20.66 98.67 72.42
CA GLY A 247 -19.90 99.21 73.55
C GLY A 247 -19.01 98.18 74.27
N LEU A 248 -18.05 98.64 75.09
CA LEU A 248 -16.92 97.86 75.65
C LEU A 248 -17.31 96.48 76.24
N VAL A 249 -18.39 96.42 77.02
CA VAL A 249 -18.87 95.18 77.68
C VAL A 249 -19.46 94.19 76.67
N ALA A 250 -20.28 94.67 75.73
CA ALA A 250 -20.89 93.83 74.69
C ALA A 250 -19.84 93.36 73.66
N LYS A 251 -18.80 94.16 73.41
CA LYS A 251 -17.66 93.78 72.58
C LYS A 251 -16.87 92.63 73.19
N ASN A 252 -16.53 92.71 74.48
CA ASN A 252 -15.81 91.63 75.17
C ASN A 252 -16.64 90.34 75.24
N ALA A 253 -17.96 90.44 75.45
CA ALA A 253 -18.86 89.29 75.39
C ALA A 253 -18.90 88.65 73.99
N ALA A 254 -18.97 89.46 72.92
CA ALA A 254 -18.94 88.94 71.54
C ALA A 254 -17.58 88.34 71.15
N ILE A 255 -16.46 88.86 71.67
CA ILE A 255 -15.11 88.26 71.52
C ILE A 255 -15.07 86.88 72.21
N GLN A 256 -15.61 86.77 73.43
CA GLN A 256 -15.67 85.50 74.15
C GLN A 256 -16.60 84.48 73.48
N GLU A 257 -17.77 84.91 72.97
CA GLU A 257 -18.67 84.03 72.20
C GLU A 257 -18.07 83.61 70.85
N LEU A 258 -17.33 84.49 70.16
CA LEU A 258 -16.64 84.13 68.93
C LEU A 258 -15.49 83.15 69.20
N ALA A 259 -14.72 83.37 70.27
CA ALA A 259 -13.69 82.42 70.71
C ALA A 259 -14.29 81.08 71.15
N LYS A 260 -15.49 81.09 71.75
CA LYS A 260 -16.23 79.87 72.06
C LYS A 260 -16.74 79.18 70.79
N LEU A 261 -17.32 79.89 69.84
CA LEU A 261 -17.79 79.34 68.56
C LEU A 261 -16.67 78.76 67.70
N ASP A 262 -15.48 79.37 67.74
CA ASP A 262 -14.28 78.92 67.03
C ASP A 262 -13.59 77.72 67.74
N ASN A 263 -13.70 77.59 69.08
CA ASN A 263 -13.10 76.48 69.86
C ASN A 263 -14.08 75.33 70.19
N GLU A 264 -15.39 75.53 70.13
CA GLU A 264 -16.40 74.52 70.43
C GLU A 264 -16.57 73.56 69.22
N ASP A 265 -16.48 72.26 69.48
CA ASP A 265 -16.80 71.23 68.48
C ASP A 265 -18.28 71.35 68.12
N ASP A 266 -18.55 71.81 66.90
CA ASP A 266 -19.92 72.00 66.40
C ASP A 266 -20.53 70.63 66.11
N LEU A 267 -21.07 70.02 67.17
CA LEU A 267 -21.69 68.70 67.15
C LEU A 267 -22.73 68.54 66.01
N PRO A 268 -23.61 69.53 65.73
CA PRO A 268 -24.42 69.56 64.51
C PRO A 268 -23.65 69.35 63.20
N LEU A 269 -22.58 70.13 62.97
CA LEU A 269 -21.75 70.01 61.77
C LEU A 269 -21.03 68.66 61.69
N ARG A 270 -20.52 68.16 62.82
CA ARG A 270 -19.88 66.84 62.90
C ARG A 270 -20.87 65.71 62.56
N ARG A 271 -22.09 65.77 63.08
CA ARG A 271 -23.17 64.82 62.75
C ARG A 271 -23.55 64.87 61.27
N ALA A 272 -23.67 66.05 60.68
CA ALA A 272 -23.95 66.21 59.26
C ALA A 272 -22.82 65.63 58.38
N LYS A 273 -21.55 65.85 58.73
CA LYS A 273 -20.39 65.28 58.02
C LYS A 273 -20.32 63.76 58.12
N ILE A 274 -20.57 63.18 59.30
CA ILE A 274 -20.66 61.71 59.48
C ILE A 274 -21.81 61.12 58.64
N THR A 275 -22.93 61.84 58.57
CA THR A 275 -24.10 61.41 57.79
C THR A 275 -23.81 61.44 56.30
N LEU A 276 -23.13 62.46 55.80
CA LEU A 276 -22.64 62.55 54.42
C LEU A 276 -21.66 61.41 54.10
N GLU A 277 -20.69 61.14 54.98
CA GLU A 277 -19.72 60.05 54.77
C GLU A 277 -20.41 58.68 54.73
N ALA A 278 -21.40 58.44 55.61
CA ALA A 278 -22.18 57.22 55.60
C ALA A 278 -23.02 57.07 54.31
N ALA A 279 -23.61 58.17 53.82
CA ALA A 279 -24.35 58.19 52.57
C ALA A 279 -23.44 57.92 51.35
N GLN A 280 -22.24 58.50 51.32
CA GLN A 280 -21.23 58.26 50.27
C GLN A 280 -20.79 56.79 50.24
N LYS A 281 -20.44 56.21 51.41
CA LYS A 281 -20.07 54.78 51.49
C LYS A 281 -21.17 53.84 51.00
N ARG A 282 -22.45 54.17 51.24
CA ARG A 282 -23.59 53.39 50.74
C ARG A 282 -23.70 53.49 49.21
N ALA A 283 -23.58 54.69 48.65
CA ALA A 283 -23.61 54.93 47.22
C ALA A 283 -22.45 54.22 46.49
N ASP A 284 -21.23 54.34 47.00
CA ASP A 284 -20.04 53.72 46.41
C ASP A 284 -20.12 52.18 46.43
N LYS A 285 -20.62 51.61 47.53
CA LYS A 285 -20.84 50.16 47.62
C LYS A 285 -21.89 49.67 46.61
N ALA A 286 -22.97 50.43 46.40
CA ALA A 286 -24.01 50.06 45.46
C ALA A 286 -23.51 50.11 44.00
N VAL A 287 -22.77 51.16 43.63
CA VAL A 287 -22.16 51.28 42.30
C VAL A 287 -21.15 50.15 42.07
N LYS A 288 -20.30 49.85 43.06
CA LYS A 288 -19.31 48.78 42.95
C LYS A 288 -19.96 47.41 42.69
N ILE A 289 -21.04 47.09 43.41
CA ILE A 289 -21.77 45.84 43.20
C ILE A 289 -22.38 45.81 41.80
N ALA A 290 -23.01 46.90 41.34
CA ALA A 290 -23.59 46.97 40.00
C ALA A 290 -22.54 46.79 38.90
N THR A 291 -21.38 47.43 39.02
CA THR A 291 -20.29 47.30 38.05
C THR A 291 -19.72 45.88 38.01
N GLU A 292 -19.45 45.27 39.17
CA GLU A 292 -18.92 43.90 39.24
C GLU A 292 -19.92 42.88 38.67
N THR A 293 -21.22 43.06 38.93
CA THR A 293 -22.27 42.15 38.43
C THR A 293 -22.43 42.25 36.91
N LYS A 294 -22.36 43.48 36.38
CA LYS A 294 -22.39 43.74 34.92
C LYS A 294 -21.16 43.17 34.21
N GLU A 295 -19.96 43.38 34.76
CA GLU A 295 -18.72 42.81 34.20
C GLU A 295 -18.79 41.27 34.16
N LYS A 296 -19.29 40.66 35.24
CA LYS A 296 -19.50 39.21 35.30
C LYS A 296 -20.50 38.74 34.25
N ALA A 297 -21.62 39.46 34.05
CA ALA A 297 -22.61 39.13 33.02
C ALA A 297 -22.00 39.17 31.62
N ILE A 298 -21.25 40.22 31.29
CA ILE A 298 -20.54 40.35 30.00
C ILE A 298 -19.54 39.21 29.80
N GLU A 299 -18.74 38.88 30.82
CA GLU A 299 -17.76 37.79 30.73
C GLU A 299 -18.44 36.43 30.53
N THR A 300 -19.52 36.16 31.26
CA THR A 300 -20.27 34.91 31.10
C THR A 300 -20.99 34.80 29.75
N ALA A 301 -21.50 35.91 29.21
CA ALA A 301 -22.09 35.95 27.87
C ALA A 301 -21.03 35.63 26.81
N LYS A 302 -19.85 36.24 26.91
CA LYS A 302 -18.72 35.95 26.01
C LYS A 302 -18.33 34.46 26.06
N LYS A 303 -18.24 33.86 27.25
CA LYS A 303 -17.95 32.42 27.41
C LYS A 303 -19.05 31.53 26.81
N ALA A 304 -20.30 31.98 26.81
CA ALA A 304 -21.41 31.25 26.17
C ALA A 304 -21.31 31.30 24.64
N ASP A 305 -20.99 32.46 24.07
CA ASP A 305 -20.77 32.60 22.62
C ASP A 305 -19.58 31.76 22.16
N GLU A 306 -18.44 31.83 22.86
CA GLU A 306 -17.26 31.00 22.56
C GLU A 306 -17.56 29.50 22.65
N ALA A 307 -18.31 29.07 23.67
CA ALA A 307 -18.70 27.66 23.81
C ALA A 307 -19.67 27.21 22.71
N LYS A 308 -20.55 28.10 22.25
CA LYS A 308 -21.46 27.83 21.13
C LYS A 308 -20.68 27.65 19.83
N THR A 309 -19.75 28.56 19.51
CA THR A 309 -18.88 28.45 18.33
C THR A 309 -18.08 27.15 18.36
N ALA A 310 -17.48 26.80 19.50
CA ALA A 310 -16.74 25.55 19.65
C ALA A 310 -17.62 24.31 19.45
N ALA A 311 -18.90 24.36 19.85
CA ALA A 311 -19.84 23.27 19.61
C ALA A 311 -20.25 23.14 18.14
N GLU A 312 -20.42 24.25 17.42
CA GLU A 312 -20.68 24.24 15.98
C GLU A 312 -19.47 23.69 15.21
N GLU A 313 -18.26 24.14 15.52
CA GLU A 313 -17.02 23.63 14.92
C GLU A 313 -16.84 22.12 15.18
N ALA A 314 -17.09 21.66 16.41
CA ALA A 314 -17.00 20.24 16.74
C ALA A 314 -18.04 19.39 16.01
N LYS A 315 -19.25 19.92 15.75
CA LYS A 315 -20.26 19.22 14.92
C LYS A 315 -19.80 19.09 13.47
N VAL A 316 -19.27 20.16 12.87
CA VAL A 316 -18.72 20.11 11.51
C VAL A 316 -17.61 19.07 11.42
N GLN A 317 -16.68 19.03 12.38
CA GLN A 317 -15.62 18.01 12.41
C GLN A 317 -16.15 16.59 12.58
N ALA A 318 -17.24 16.40 13.33
CA ALA A 318 -17.88 15.10 13.48
C ALA A 318 -18.55 14.64 12.17
N ASP A 319 -19.23 15.54 11.47
CA ASP A 319 -19.88 15.26 10.19
C ASP A 319 -18.83 14.94 9.10
N GLU A 320 -17.75 15.73 9.01
CA GLU A 320 -16.62 15.47 8.10
C GLU A 320 -15.96 14.11 8.40
N ALA A 321 -15.72 13.80 9.68
CA ALA A 321 -15.13 12.52 10.06
C ALA A 321 -16.07 11.33 9.74
N LEU A 322 -17.39 11.51 9.87
CA LEU A 322 -18.38 10.51 9.50
C LEU A 322 -18.40 10.28 7.98
N GLU A 323 -18.33 11.33 7.17
CA GLU A 323 -18.26 11.22 5.71
C GLU A 323 -17.00 10.43 5.28
N VAL A 324 -15.85 10.76 5.86
CA VAL A 324 -14.59 10.02 5.62
C VAL A 324 -14.72 8.56 6.04
N SER A 325 -15.37 8.28 7.18
CA SER A 325 -15.61 6.90 7.63
C SER A 325 -16.52 6.13 6.67
N ASN A 326 -17.57 6.74 6.13
CA ASN A 326 -18.47 6.08 5.19
C ASN A 326 -17.76 5.79 3.87
N LYS A 327 -17.02 6.74 3.33
CA LYS A 327 -16.23 6.54 2.11
C LYS A 327 -15.19 5.43 2.28
N ALA A 328 -14.48 5.41 3.41
CA ALA A 328 -13.50 4.36 3.68
C ALA A 328 -14.16 2.96 3.82
N LYS A 329 -15.39 2.88 4.34
CA LYS A 329 -16.16 1.62 4.38
C LYS A 329 -16.55 1.16 2.97
N GLU A 330 -17.06 2.05 2.13
CA GLU A 330 -17.39 1.73 0.73
C GLU A 330 -16.16 1.24 -0.05
N GLU A 331 -15.01 1.91 0.11
CA GLU A 331 -13.74 1.48 -0.48
C GLU A 331 -13.29 0.10 0.05
N SER A 332 -13.48 -0.17 1.35
CA SER A 332 -13.20 -1.48 1.94
C SER A 332 -14.10 -2.59 1.39
N GLU A 333 -15.39 -2.32 1.21
CA GLU A 333 -16.33 -3.29 0.64
C GLU A 333 -16.01 -3.57 -0.83
N LYS A 334 -15.73 -2.53 -1.62
CA LYS A 334 -15.30 -2.68 -3.00
C LYS A 334 -14.02 -3.50 -3.12
N ALA A 335 -13.01 -3.21 -2.30
CA ALA A 335 -11.76 -3.96 -2.31
C ALA A 335 -11.95 -5.44 -1.90
N LYS A 336 -12.91 -5.74 -1.01
CA LYS A 336 -13.27 -7.13 -0.66
C LYS A 336 -13.93 -7.86 -1.83
N GLN A 337 -14.84 -7.19 -2.54
CA GLN A 337 -15.47 -7.76 -3.74
C GLN A 337 -14.44 -8.05 -4.84
N GLU A 338 -13.53 -7.10 -5.09
CA GLU A 338 -12.43 -7.30 -6.04
C GLU A 338 -11.52 -8.47 -5.63
N ALA A 339 -11.25 -8.64 -4.33
CA ALA A 339 -10.48 -9.77 -3.83
C ALA A 339 -11.20 -11.11 -3.99
N GLU A 340 -12.51 -11.16 -3.73
CA GLU A 340 -13.34 -12.37 -3.92
C GLU A 340 -13.43 -12.76 -5.41
N GLU A 341 -13.60 -11.77 -6.30
CA GLU A 341 -13.59 -12.00 -7.75
C GLU A 341 -12.23 -12.51 -8.23
N ALA A 342 -11.13 -11.91 -7.76
CA ALA A 342 -9.78 -12.36 -8.11
C ALA A 342 -9.48 -13.76 -7.58
N GLU A 343 -9.96 -14.11 -6.37
CA GLU A 343 -9.85 -15.47 -5.83
C GLU A 343 -10.62 -16.48 -6.67
N LYS A 344 -11.83 -16.14 -7.10
CA LYS A 344 -12.63 -16.97 -8.01
C LYS A 344 -11.91 -17.18 -9.35
N GLN A 345 -11.35 -16.13 -9.95
CA GLN A 345 -10.56 -16.24 -11.18
C GLN A 345 -9.30 -17.10 -10.99
N ALA A 346 -8.64 -17.01 -9.84
CA ALA A 346 -7.49 -17.85 -9.52
C ALA A 346 -7.87 -19.33 -9.39
N VAL A 347 -9.00 -19.64 -8.75
CA VAL A 347 -9.54 -21.01 -8.67
C VAL A 347 -9.90 -21.54 -10.06
N GLU A 348 -10.61 -20.76 -10.87
CA GLU A 348 -10.98 -21.16 -12.25
C GLU A 348 -9.73 -21.40 -13.11
N ALA A 349 -8.73 -20.51 -13.03
CA ALA A 349 -7.46 -20.68 -13.76
C ALA A 349 -6.67 -21.89 -13.26
N GLN A 350 -6.71 -22.20 -11.96
CA GLN A 350 -6.10 -23.41 -11.42
C GLN A 350 -6.81 -24.67 -11.92
N GLU A 351 -8.15 -24.70 -11.93
CA GLU A 351 -8.91 -25.82 -12.48
C GLU A 351 -8.62 -26.02 -13.98
N GLU A 352 -8.51 -24.93 -14.76
CA GLU A 352 -8.13 -24.98 -16.17
C GLU A 352 -6.71 -25.53 -16.35
N ALA A 353 -5.75 -25.11 -15.51
CA ALA A 353 -4.40 -25.67 -15.51
C ALA A 353 -4.38 -27.15 -15.12
N GLU A 354 -5.18 -27.58 -14.15
CA GLU A 354 -5.29 -28.98 -13.76
C GLU A 354 -5.91 -29.84 -14.87
N LYS A 355 -6.91 -29.33 -15.58
CA LYS A 355 -7.47 -29.98 -16.79
C LYS A 355 -6.44 -30.06 -17.91
N ALA A 356 -5.72 -28.96 -18.19
CA ALA A 356 -4.67 -28.95 -19.20
C ALA A 356 -3.55 -29.96 -18.87
N VAL A 357 -3.20 -30.13 -17.58
CA VAL A 357 -2.26 -31.18 -17.14
C VAL A 357 -2.83 -32.56 -17.42
N GLN A 358 -4.10 -32.81 -17.14
CA GLN A 358 -4.70 -34.11 -17.39
C GLN A 358 -4.74 -34.43 -18.89
N GLU A 359 -5.21 -33.50 -19.72
CA GLU A 359 -5.21 -33.64 -21.18
C GLU A 359 -3.79 -33.82 -21.74
N ALA A 360 -2.81 -33.13 -21.16
CA ALA A 360 -1.41 -33.30 -21.50
C ALA A 360 -0.93 -34.73 -21.24
N ASN A 361 -1.28 -35.29 -20.09
CA ASN A 361 -0.90 -36.65 -19.73
C ASN A 361 -1.56 -37.70 -20.62
N ASP A 362 -2.85 -37.52 -20.93
CA ASP A 362 -3.59 -38.44 -21.78
C ASP A 362 -2.98 -38.45 -23.20
N LYS A 363 -2.70 -37.28 -23.76
CA LYS A 363 -2.03 -37.17 -25.08
C LYS A 363 -0.59 -37.68 -25.08
N VAL A 364 0.16 -37.50 -23.99
CA VAL A 364 1.50 -38.10 -23.86
C VAL A 364 1.39 -39.63 -23.83
N ALA A 365 0.43 -40.19 -23.10
CA ALA A 365 0.20 -41.63 -23.07
C ALA A 365 -0.23 -42.17 -24.44
N GLU A 366 -1.11 -41.47 -25.17
CA GLU A 366 -1.49 -41.81 -26.55
C GLU A 366 -0.29 -41.76 -27.49
N ALA A 367 0.56 -40.74 -27.38
CA ALA A 367 1.78 -40.63 -28.19
C ALA A 367 2.76 -41.79 -27.88
N GLU A 368 2.92 -42.18 -26.61
CA GLU A 368 3.75 -43.34 -26.22
C GLU A 368 3.19 -44.66 -26.75
N ALA A 369 1.88 -44.87 -26.60
CA ALA A 369 1.21 -46.07 -27.12
C ALA A 369 1.34 -46.17 -28.64
N TYR A 370 1.17 -45.04 -29.34
CA TYR A 370 1.35 -44.97 -30.78
C TYR A 370 2.80 -45.27 -31.18
N LEU A 371 3.78 -44.69 -30.48
CA LEU A 371 5.20 -44.93 -30.74
C LEU A 371 5.59 -46.39 -30.49
N GLU A 372 5.08 -47.02 -29.43
CA GLU A 372 5.28 -48.45 -29.18
C GLU A 372 4.62 -49.35 -30.24
N GLU A 373 3.46 -48.96 -30.77
CA GLU A 373 2.84 -49.66 -31.90
C GLU A 373 3.71 -49.54 -33.17
N GLN A 374 4.21 -48.34 -33.47
CA GLN A 374 5.12 -48.14 -34.61
C GLN A 374 6.42 -48.91 -34.42
N LYS A 375 6.94 -48.98 -33.19
CA LYS A 375 8.14 -49.76 -32.85
C LYS A 375 7.99 -51.23 -33.19
N LYS A 376 6.81 -51.81 -32.94
CA LYS A 376 6.52 -53.22 -33.27
C LYS A 376 6.38 -53.47 -34.78
N LYS A 377 5.99 -52.45 -35.55
CA LYS A 377 5.80 -52.54 -37.01
C LYS A 377 7.08 -52.26 -37.80
N ALA A 378 8.06 -51.57 -37.22
CA ALA A 378 9.32 -51.24 -37.87
C ALA A 378 10.27 -52.46 -37.90
N GLU A 379 10.47 -53.10 -39.06
CA GLU A 379 11.48 -54.15 -39.27
C GLU A 379 12.86 -53.52 -39.51
N GLY A 380 13.58 -53.18 -38.44
CA GLY A 380 14.97 -52.70 -38.49
C GLY A 380 15.18 -51.27 -38.99
N ALA A 381 14.53 -50.86 -40.08
CA ALA A 381 14.56 -49.51 -40.60
C ALA A 381 13.64 -48.59 -39.78
N GLY A 382 14.11 -47.38 -39.42
CA GLY A 382 13.33 -46.37 -38.69
C GLY A 382 13.22 -46.55 -37.17
N GLN A 383 13.80 -47.61 -36.61
CA GLN A 383 13.79 -47.86 -35.16
C GLN A 383 14.60 -46.82 -34.36
N GLY A 384 15.70 -46.32 -34.92
CA GLY A 384 16.47 -45.23 -34.32
C GLY A 384 15.65 -43.95 -34.23
N THR A 385 14.85 -43.66 -35.26
CA THR A 385 13.91 -42.54 -35.24
C THR A 385 12.88 -42.68 -34.12
N ILE A 386 12.31 -43.88 -33.93
CA ILE A 386 11.34 -44.17 -32.88
C ILE A 386 11.97 -44.02 -31.49
N TRP A 387 13.19 -44.51 -31.29
CA TRP A 387 13.91 -44.37 -30.03
C TRP A 387 14.12 -42.89 -29.65
N PHE A 388 14.57 -42.07 -30.60
CA PHE A 388 14.78 -40.63 -30.37
C PHE A 388 13.50 -39.94 -29.94
N MET A 389 12.37 -40.29 -30.54
CA MET A 389 11.08 -39.74 -30.15
C MET A 389 10.62 -40.20 -28.76
N GLN A 390 10.79 -41.49 -28.43
CA GLN A 390 10.52 -41.97 -27.07
C GLN A 390 11.36 -41.23 -26.03
N ARG A 391 12.61 -40.89 -26.40
CA ARG A 391 13.50 -40.10 -25.56
C ARG A 391 13.05 -38.65 -25.43
N GLU A 392 12.59 -38.00 -26.50
CA GLU A 392 12.00 -36.66 -26.49
C GLU A 392 10.73 -36.61 -25.62
N VAL A 393 9.86 -37.62 -25.71
CA VAL A 393 8.70 -37.76 -24.81
C VAL A 393 9.16 -37.85 -23.35
N THR A 394 10.18 -38.66 -23.08
CA THR A 394 10.76 -38.82 -21.74
C THR A 394 11.36 -37.51 -21.21
N GLU A 395 12.01 -36.71 -22.06
CA GLU A 395 12.47 -35.37 -21.67
C GLU A 395 11.31 -34.43 -21.37
N LYS A 396 10.25 -34.43 -22.18
CA LYS A 396 9.05 -33.62 -21.91
C LYS A 396 8.40 -33.99 -20.58
N LYS A 397 8.38 -35.29 -20.21
CA LYS A 397 7.94 -35.75 -18.89
C LYS A 397 8.76 -35.15 -17.73
N LYS A 398 10.01 -34.73 -17.94
CA LYS A 398 10.80 -34.07 -16.89
C LYS A 398 10.33 -32.64 -16.56
N PHE A 399 9.51 -32.06 -17.42
CA PHE A 399 8.94 -30.71 -17.22
C PHE A 399 7.49 -30.76 -16.73
N MET A 400 6.89 -31.96 -16.64
CA MET A 400 5.57 -32.14 -16.05
C MET A 400 5.65 -32.34 -14.52
N PRO A 401 4.60 -31.97 -13.76
CA PRO A 401 4.56 -32.20 -12.32
C PRO A 401 4.66 -33.70 -11.98
N ALA A 402 5.53 -34.05 -11.02
CA ALA A 402 5.74 -35.43 -10.59
C ALA A 402 4.46 -36.10 -10.05
N SER A 403 3.55 -35.33 -9.44
CA SER A 403 2.24 -35.77 -8.96
C SER A 403 1.29 -36.23 -10.08
N LYS A 404 1.64 -35.96 -11.34
CA LYS A 404 0.81 -36.17 -12.52
C LYS A 404 1.56 -36.93 -13.61
N GLY A 405 2.55 -37.76 -13.26
CA GLY A 405 3.26 -38.62 -14.23
C GLY A 405 4.56 -38.03 -14.81
N GLY A 406 4.97 -36.85 -14.32
CA GLY A 406 6.30 -36.31 -14.60
C GLY A 406 7.42 -37.11 -13.93
N ILE A 407 8.61 -37.08 -14.53
CA ILE A 407 9.79 -37.80 -14.05
C ILE A 407 10.75 -36.79 -13.40
N ALA A 408 11.35 -37.11 -12.25
CA ALA A 408 12.33 -36.24 -11.63
C ALA A 408 13.49 -35.91 -12.59
N LYS A 409 13.89 -34.63 -12.66
CA LYS A 409 15.13 -34.22 -13.32
C LYS A 409 16.30 -34.84 -12.56
N LYS A 410 16.84 -35.95 -13.08
CA LYS A 410 18.11 -36.51 -12.64
C LYS A 410 19.28 -35.74 -13.26
#